data_AF-X1L3U2-F1
#
_entry.id   AF-X1L3U2-F1
#
_cell.length_a   1.000
_cell.length_b   1.000
_cell.length_c   1.000
_cell.angle_alpha   90.00
_cell.angle_beta   90.00
_cell.angle_gamma   90.00
#
_symmetry.space_group_name_H-M   'P 1'
#
loop_
_entity.id
_entity.type
_entity.pdbx_description
1 polymer ?
#
loop_
_entity_poly.entity_id
_entity_poly.type
_entity_poly.pdbx_seq_one_letter_code
_entity_poly.pdbx_strand_id
1 'polypeptide(L)'
;MRYAEVSVNSPVAQRRTFSYAIPPHLDIDVGQAVWVPFGDKRLQGIVLELTDYPSVEETKEIADVIEPRPLLSPSHVLLAGWISQHYLSPLFDAVALMLPPGFERKTVTFISTPPVPREADTSALTQEQRQVLELVQRGGRVSLRQIEKALGKKKAQTIVSQLVKRGLATRSYELERIKVKPKKVPYLRLEVAATEAEQEAARLYKKGAKKQAVLLEFLAQQTGPV
;
A
#
# COMPACT_ATOMS: atom_id res chain seq x y z
N MET A 1 8.60 -16.83 22.73
CA MET A 1 8.41 -16.44 21.32
C MET A 1 7.28 -15.45 21.33
N ARG A 2 7.40 -14.27 20.71
CA ARG A 2 6.33 -13.26 20.71
C ARG A 2 5.50 -13.42 19.45
N TYR A 3 4.19 -13.22 19.57
CA TYR A 3 3.23 -13.31 18.48
C TYR A 3 2.44 -12.02 18.36
N ALA A 4 1.88 -11.79 17.19
CA ALA A 4 1.06 -10.63 16.87
C ALA A 4 -0.26 -11.07 16.25
N GLU A 5 -1.35 -10.47 16.71
CA GLU A 5 -2.64 -10.54 16.04
C GLU A 5 -2.75 -9.41 15.03
N VAL A 6 -2.85 -9.79 13.76
CA VAL A 6 -2.79 -8.85 12.64
C VAL A 6 -4.12 -8.82 11.92
N SER A 7 -4.68 -7.62 11.75
CA SER A 7 -5.78 -7.38 10.82
C SER A 7 -5.20 -7.22 9.42
N VAL A 8 -5.64 -8.05 8.46
CA VAL A 8 -5.04 -8.17 7.13
C VAL A 8 -5.92 -7.53 6.08
N ASN A 9 -5.33 -6.79 5.13
CA ASN A 9 -6.01 -6.19 3.98
C ASN A 9 -6.51 -7.26 2.99
N SER A 10 -7.58 -7.95 3.35
CA SER A 10 -8.18 -9.00 2.55
C SER A 10 -9.69 -9.04 2.79
N PRO A 11 -10.54 -9.03 1.74
CA PRO A 11 -11.98 -9.21 1.90
C PRO A 11 -12.37 -10.52 2.60
N VAL A 12 -11.48 -11.53 2.56
CA VAL A 12 -11.70 -12.84 3.21
C VAL A 12 -11.46 -12.77 4.72
N ALA A 13 -10.65 -11.81 5.19
CA ALA A 13 -10.37 -11.64 6.61
C ALA A 13 -11.62 -11.24 7.41
N GLN A 14 -12.56 -10.53 6.77
CA GLN A 14 -13.79 -10.03 7.37
C GLN A 14 -13.47 -9.31 8.71
N ARG A 15 -13.99 -9.81 9.83
CA ARG A 15 -13.85 -9.20 11.16
C ARG A 15 -12.81 -9.91 12.05
N ARG A 16 -11.90 -10.69 11.48
CA ARG A 16 -10.95 -11.53 12.23
C ARG A 16 -9.54 -10.96 12.14
N THR A 17 -8.75 -11.22 13.17
CA THR A 17 -7.29 -11.15 13.13
C THR A 17 -6.71 -12.51 12.75
N PHE A 18 -5.43 -12.51 12.44
CA PHE A 18 -4.65 -13.71 12.18
C PHE A 18 -3.37 -13.65 13.01
N SER A 19 -3.03 -14.74 13.68
CA SER A 19 -1.82 -14.85 14.48
C SER A 19 -0.58 -15.07 13.60
N TYR A 20 0.46 -14.30 13.85
CA TYR A 20 1.77 -14.47 13.24
C TYR A 20 2.86 -14.50 14.32
N ALA A 21 3.90 -15.30 14.09
CA ALA A 21 5.11 -15.24 14.87
C ALA A 21 5.91 -13.98 14.52
N ILE A 22 6.54 -13.38 15.54
CA ILE A 22 7.44 -12.24 15.35
C ILE A 22 8.87 -12.78 15.25
N PRO A 23 9.53 -12.63 14.09
CA PRO A 23 10.94 -13.00 13.95
C PRO A 23 11.83 -12.25 14.95
N PRO A 24 12.93 -12.86 15.45
CA PRO A 24 13.81 -12.22 16.44
C PRO A 24 14.44 -10.90 16.00
N HIS A 25 14.52 -10.65 14.69
CA HIS A 25 15.12 -9.45 14.11
C HIS A 25 14.13 -8.29 13.94
N LEU A 26 12.84 -8.51 14.20
CA LEU A 26 11.82 -7.48 14.11
C LEU A 26 11.39 -7.05 15.51
N ASP A 27 11.42 -5.74 15.75
CA ASP A 27 10.74 -5.14 16.89
C ASP A 27 9.41 -4.55 16.41
N ILE A 28 8.32 -4.96 17.08
CA ILE A 28 6.96 -4.71 16.62
C ILE A 28 6.11 -4.25 17.78
N ASP A 29 5.42 -3.13 17.55
CA ASP A 29 4.47 -2.52 18.46
C ASP A 29 3.02 -2.69 17.98
N VAL A 30 2.07 -2.48 18.91
CA VAL A 30 0.66 -2.34 18.56
C VAL A 30 0.46 -1.12 17.65
N GLY A 31 -0.31 -1.29 16.58
CA GLY A 31 -0.52 -0.28 15.55
C GLY A 31 0.55 -0.23 14.45
N GLN A 32 1.54 -1.12 14.52
CA GLN A 32 2.58 -1.23 13.48
C GLN A 32 1.98 -1.74 12.15
N ALA A 33 2.42 -1.12 11.07
CA ALA A 33 2.16 -1.60 9.72
C ALA A 33 3.17 -2.68 9.32
N VAL A 34 2.67 -3.85 8.92
CA VAL A 34 3.49 -5.03 8.64
C VAL A 34 3.10 -5.71 7.33
N TRP A 35 4.08 -6.35 6.71
CA TRP A 35 3.84 -7.29 5.63
C TRP A 35 3.67 -8.70 6.19
N VAL A 36 2.58 -9.37 5.81
CA VAL A 36 2.31 -10.74 6.27
C VAL A 36 2.02 -11.70 5.11
N PRO A 37 2.44 -12.97 5.21
CA PRO A 37 2.07 -14.00 4.26
C PRO A 37 0.61 -14.43 4.47
N PHE A 38 -0.22 -14.34 3.43
CA PHE A 38 -1.64 -14.71 3.46
C PHE A 38 -1.97 -15.61 2.27
N GLY A 39 -1.99 -16.93 2.49
CA GLY A 39 -1.97 -17.91 1.41
C GLY A 39 -0.68 -17.78 0.58
N ASP A 40 -0.84 -17.64 -0.74
CA ASP A 40 0.25 -17.44 -1.72
C ASP A 40 0.64 -15.96 -1.90
N LYS A 41 0.01 -15.06 -1.14
CA LYS A 41 0.17 -13.61 -1.28
C LYS A 41 0.93 -13.03 -0.10
N ARG A 42 1.56 -11.88 -0.32
CA ARG A 42 2.05 -11.01 0.74
C ARG A 42 1.12 -9.79 0.82
N LEU A 43 0.49 -9.58 1.97
CA LEU A 43 -0.52 -8.53 2.16
C LEU A 43 -0.09 -7.54 3.24
N GLN A 44 -0.66 -6.33 3.18
CA GLN A 44 -0.55 -5.36 4.26
C GLN A 44 -1.40 -5.81 5.43
N GLY A 45 -0.87 -5.64 6.64
CA GLY A 45 -1.63 -5.79 7.86
C GLY A 45 -1.26 -4.72 8.88
N ILE A 46 -2.12 -4.57 9.87
CA ILE A 46 -1.89 -3.73 11.05
C ILE A 46 -1.94 -4.63 12.28
N VAL A 47 -0.91 -4.56 13.11
CA VAL A 47 -0.82 -5.27 14.38
C VAL A 47 -1.81 -4.66 15.35
N LEU A 48 -2.76 -5.45 15.86
CA LEU A 48 -3.77 -4.98 16.81
C LEU A 48 -3.48 -5.43 18.24
N GLU A 49 -2.77 -6.55 18.40
CA GLU A 49 -2.43 -7.09 19.71
C GLU A 49 -1.10 -7.84 19.63
N LEU A 50 -0.36 -7.84 20.74
CA LEU A 50 0.85 -8.63 20.94
C LEU A 50 0.59 -9.63 22.06
N THR A 51 0.95 -10.88 21.84
CA THR A 51 0.64 -11.99 22.76
C THR A 51 1.80 -12.97 22.84
N ASP A 52 1.94 -13.65 23.98
CA ASP A 52 2.89 -14.75 24.15
C ASP A 52 2.33 -16.09 23.63
N TYR A 53 1.03 -16.15 23.34
CA TYR A 53 0.34 -17.35 22.89
C TYR A 53 -0.45 -17.09 21.60
N PRO A 54 -0.19 -17.82 20.51
CA PRO A 54 -0.94 -17.67 19.27
C PRO A 54 -2.33 -18.31 19.39
N SER A 55 -3.28 -17.85 18.58
CA SER A 55 -4.62 -18.47 18.52
C SER A 55 -4.65 -19.81 17.77
N VAL A 56 -3.54 -20.18 17.12
CA VAL A 56 -3.36 -21.38 16.30
C VAL A 56 -2.02 -22.05 16.61
N GLU A 57 -1.95 -23.37 16.43
CA GLU A 57 -0.76 -24.16 16.72
C GLU A 57 0.40 -23.82 15.78
N GLU A 58 0.13 -23.75 14.47
CA GLU A 58 1.12 -23.38 13.46
C GLU A 58 0.91 -21.93 13.00
N THR A 59 1.94 -21.10 13.19
CA THR A 59 1.94 -19.71 12.72
C THR A 59 2.96 -19.51 11.62
N LYS A 60 2.62 -18.64 10.67
CA LYS A 60 3.61 -18.06 9.77
C LYS A 60 4.28 -16.86 10.44
N GLU A 61 5.47 -16.53 9.99
CA GLU A 61 6.19 -15.34 10.47
C GLU A 61 5.72 -14.07 9.77
N ILE A 62 5.79 -12.95 10.49
CA ILE A 62 5.71 -11.62 9.88
C ILE A 62 6.86 -11.46 8.90
N ALA A 63 6.57 -11.06 7.68
CA ALA A 63 7.56 -11.00 6.62
C ALA A 63 8.49 -9.80 6.76
N ASP A 64 7.95 -8.63 7.15
CA ASP A 64 8.72 -7.39 7.34
C ASP A 64 7.81 -6.28 7.94
N VAL A 65 8.43 -5.19 8.37
CA VAL A 65 7.76 -3.95 8.79
C VAL A 65 7.62 -3.00 7.60
N ILE A 66 6.47 -2.34 7.45
CA ILE A 66 6.20 -1.40 6.34
C ILE A 66 6.74 -0.01 6.67
N GLU A 67 6.40 0.49 7.85
CA GLU A 67 6.80 1.79 8.37
C GLU A 67 7.47 1.57 9.71
N PRO A 68 8.58 2.25 10.02
CA PRO A 68 9.33 2.00 11.25
C PRO A 68 8.56 2.41 12.52
N ARG A 69 7.60 3.32 12.41
CA ARG A 69 6.77 3.79 13.54
C ARG A 69 5.33 3.26 13.41
N PRO A 70 4.64 3.01 14.53
CA PRO A 70 3.22 2.68 14.52
C PRO A 70 2.40 3.73 13.78
N LEU A 71 1.54 3.28 12.88
CA LEU A 71 0.60 4.18 12.18
C LEU A 71 -0.62 4.47 13.03
N LEU A 72 -0.98 3.53 13.91
CA LEU A 72 -2.10 3.67 14.83
C LEU A 72 -1.59 3.74 16.27
N SER A 73 -2.22 4.58 17.07
CA SER A 73 -2.09 4.53 18.52
C SER A 73 -2.93 3.38 19.08
N PRO A 74 -2.71 2.97 20.34
CA PRO A 74 -3.58 2.01 21.03
C PRO A 74 -5.06 2.45 21.04
N SER A 75 -5.34 3.75 21.16
CA SER A 75 -6.71 4.28 21.10
C SER A 75 -7.36 4.11 19.72
N HIS A 76 -6.60 4.28 18.64
CA HIS A 76 -7.08 4.00 17.28
C HIS A 76 -7.39 2.52 17.07
N VAL A 77 -6.56 1.62 17.62
CA VAL A 77 -6.79 0.17 17.55
C VAL A 77 -8.08 -0.22 18.28
N LEU A 78 -8.30 0.31 19.49
CA LEU A 78 -9.54 0.10 20.24
C LEU A 78 -10.76 0.64 19.48
N LEU A 79 -10.64 1.84 18.90
CA LEU A 79 -11.71 2.44 18.10
C LEU A 79 -12.02 1.60 16.86
N ALA A 80 -11.01 1.09 16.15
CA ALA A 80 -11.22 0.21 14.99
C ALA A 80 -11.98 -1.06 15.38
N GLY A 81 -11.60 -1.68 16.50
CA GLY A 81 -12.29 -2.83 17.06
C GLY A 81 -13.75 -2.52 17.39
N TRP A 82 -14.01 -1.40 18.05
CA TRP A 82 -15.37 -0.94 18.36
C TRP A 82 -16.20 -0.71 17.09
N ILE A 83 -15.67 0.00 16.09
CA ILE A 83 -16.37 0.25 14.81
C ILE A 83 -16.73 -1.08 14.13
N SER A 84 -15.78 -2.01 14.02
CA SER A 84 -15.99 -3.31 13.39
C SER A 84 -17.05 -4.14 14.11
N GLN A 85 -17.03 -4.14 15.44
CA GLN A 85 -18.02 -4.86 16.25
C GLN A 85 -19.40 -4.23 16.18
N HIS A 86 -19.49 -2.90 16.34
CA HIS A 86 -20.75 -2.17 16.40
C HIS A 86 -21.47 -2.15 15.05
N TYR A 87 -20.74 -1.90 13.96
CA TYR A 87 -21.31 -1.80 12.61
C TYR A 87 -21.20 -3.10 11.81
N LEU A 88 -20.69 -4.18 12.42
CA LEU A 88 -20.49 -5.48 11.78
C LEU A 88 -19.63 -5.40 10.50
N SER A 89 -18.79 -4.37 10.39
CA SER A 89 -17.94 -4.13 9.22
C SER A 89 -16.64 -4.93 9.30
N PRO A 90 -15.96 -5.22 8.17
CA PRO A 90 -14.63 -5.81 8.19
C PRO A 90 -13.65 -5.00 9.05
N LEU A 91 -12.84 -5.70 9.84
CA LEU A 91 -11.95 -5.08 10.80
C LEU A 91 -10.87 -4.23 10.12
N PHE A 92 -10.35 -4.71 8.98
CA PHE A 92 -9.38 -3.94 8.22
C PHE A 92 -9.99 -2.67 7.62
N ASP A 93 -11.25 -2.70 7.19
CA ASP A 93 -11.92 -1.51 6.65
C ASP A 93 -12.08 -0.44 7.73
N ALA A 94 -12.39 -0.83 8.97
CA ALA A 94 -12.45 0.07 10.13
C ALA A 94 -11.06 0.67 10.45
N VAL A 95 -10.02 -0.17 10.43
CA VAL A 95 -8.62 0.25 10.60
C VAL A 95 -8.20 1.25 9.51
N ALA A 96 -8.57 0.98 8.25
CA ALA A 96 -8.15 1.76 7.09
C ALA A 96 -8.62 3.22 7.11
N LEU A 97 -9.73 3.52 7.80
CA LEU A 97 -10.24 4.89 7.98
C LEU A 97 -9.26 5.83 8.70
N MET A 98 -8.33 5.27 9.48
CA MET A 98 -7.34 6.02 10.27
C MET A 98 -5.94 6.00 9.65
N LEU A 99 -5.76 5.34 8.51
CA LEU A 99 -4.46 5.22 7.86
C LEU A 99 -4.19 6.42 6.94
N PRO A 100 -2.91 6.77 6.73
CA PRO A 100 -2.55 7.83 5.79
C PRO A 100 -3.06 7.55 4.36
N PRO A 101 -3.43 8.61 3.60
CA PRO A 101 -3.85 8.45 2.22
C PRO A 101 -2.81 7.72 1.37
N GLY A 102 -3.23 6.71 0.62
CA GLY A 102 -2.34 5.93 -0.24
C GLY A 102 -1.53 4.85 0.46
N PHE A 103 -1.68 4.68 1.78
CA PHE A 103 -1.14 3.53 2.49
C PHE A 103 -1.77 2.23 2.00
N GLU A 104 -3.10 2.20 1.86
CA GLU A 104 -3.81 1.03 1.37
C GLU A 104 -3.45 0.77 -0.10
N ARG A 105 -2.68 -0.29 -0.33
CA ARG A 105 -2.23 -0.71 -1.65
C ARG A 105 -2.76 -2.11 -1.91
N LYS A 106 -3.54 -2.23 -2.98
CA LYS A 106 -4.04 -3.53 -3.41
C LYS A 106 -2.90 -4.34 -4.00
N THR A 107 -2.97 -5.65 -3.78
CA THR A 107 -2.10 -6.60 -4.47
C THR A 107 -2.61 -6.82 -5.89
N VAL A 108 -1.80 -6.48 -6.89
CA VAL A 108 -2.02 -6.79 -8.30
C VAL A 108 -1.49 -8.19 -8.59
N THR A 109 -2.32 -8.99 -9.25
CA THR A 109 -1.91 -10.31 -9.74
C THR A 109 -1.38 -10.18 -11.16
N PHE A 110 -0.20 -10.73 -11.41
CA PHE A 110 0.42 -10.84 -12.72
C PHE A 110 0.58 -12.30 -13.12
N ILE A 111 0.38 -12.56 -14.42
CA ILE A 111 0.54 -13.85 -15.07
C ILE A 111 1.76 -13.73 -15.98
N SER A 112 2.70 -14.64 -15.83
CA SER A 112 3.92 -14.73 -16.65
C SER A 112 4.13 -16.14 -17.16
N THR A 113 5.03 -16.29 -18.12
CA THR A 113 5.55 -17.60 -18.48
C THR A 113 6.30 -18.23 -17.29
N PRO A 114 6.29 -19.56 -17.17
CA PRO A 114 7.09 -20.23 -16.16
C PRO A 114 8.59 -20.03 -16.45
N PRO A 115 9.44 -19.88 -15.42
CA PRO A 115 10.87 -19.65 -15.58
C PRO A 115 11.62 -20.85 -16.17
N VAL A 116 11.09 -22.06 -16.00
CA VAL A 116 11.60 -23.29 -16.63
C VAL A 116 10.64 -23.70 -17.74
N PRO A 117 11.08 -23.73 -19.01
CA PRO A 117 10.25 -24.25 -20.10
C PRO A 117 9.97 -25.72 -19.84
N ARG A 118 8.70 -26.07 -19.61
CA ARG A 118 8.25 -27.45 -19.75
C ARG A 118 7.85 -27.65 -21.20
N GLU A 119 8.20 -28.80 -21.78
CA GLU A 119 7.53 -29.32 -22.97
C GLU A 119 6.07 -29.54 -22.60
N ALA A 120 5.29 -28.48 -22.73
CA ALA A 120 3.93 -28.48 -22.28
C ALA A 120 3.05 -28.79 -23.49
N ASP A 121 2.29 -29.86 -23.39
CA ASP A 121 1.35 -30.24 -24.43
C ASP A 121 0.24 -29.18 -24.57
N THR A 122 0.42 -28.31 -25.56
CA THR A 122 -0.52 -27.24 -25.93
C THR A 122 -1.64 -27.73 -26.86
N SER A 123 -1.62 -29.00 -27.28
CA SER A 123 -2.59 -29.54 -28.25
C SER A 123 -4.03 -29.46 -27.71
N ALA A 124 -4.22 -29.82 -26.44
CA ALA A 124 -5.52 -29.82 -25.74
C ALA A 124 -5.89 -28.46 -25.11
N LEU A 125 -5.40 -27.33 -25.64
CA LEU A 125 -5.82 -25.99 -25.19
C LEU A 125 -7.01 -25.48 -26.00
N THR A 126 -7.99 -24.88 -25.31
CA THR A 126 -9.07 -24.15 -25.99
C THR A 126 -8.53 -22.90 -26.69
N GLN A 127 -9.31 -22.34 -27.62
CA GLN A 127 -8.93 -21.13 -28.33
C GLN A 127 -8.64 -19.97 -27.37
N GLU A 128 -9.46 -19.80 -26.32
CA GLU A 128 -9.24 -18.72 -25.35
C GLU A 128 -8.02 -18.99 -24.45
N GLN A 129 -7.75 -20.25 -24.09
CA GLN A 129 -6.54 -20.60 -23.33
C GLN A 129 -5.27 -20.29 -24.13
N ARG A 130 -5.27 -20.60 -25.43
CA ARG A 130 -4.15 -20.25 -26.34
C ARG A 130 -3.98 -18.74 -26.44
N GLN A 131 -5.08 -18.00 -26.59
CA GLN A 131 -5.04 -16.53 -26.66
C GLN A 131 -4.42 -15.91 -25.39
N VAL A 132 -4.77 -16.40 -24.20
CA VAL A 132 -4.15 -15.91 -22.95
C VAL A 132 -2.66 -16.24 -22.91
N LEU A 133 -2.29 -17.47 -23.30
CA LEU A 133 -0.90 -17.91 -23.29
C LEU A 133 -0.04 -17.08 -24.25
N GLU A 134 -0.49 -16.85 -25.48
CA GLU A 134 0.18 -15.98 -26.46
C GLU A 134 0.33 -14.55 -25.94
N LEU A 135 -0.71 -14.02 -25.31
CA LEU A 135 -0.69 -12.68 -24.74
C LEU A 135 0.35 -12.55 -23.62
N VAL A 136 0.49 -13.58 -22.78
CA VAL A 136 1.52 -13.65 -21.74
C VAL A 136 2.92 -13.83 -22.34
N GLN A 137 3.08 -14.69 -23.36
CA GLN A 137 4.36 -14.92 -24.03
C GLN A 137 4.89 -13.67 -24.75
N ARG A 138 4.02 -12.93 -25.45
CA ARG A 138 4.39 -11.67 -26.14
C ARG A 138 4.73 -10.55 -25.16
N GLY A 139 3.94 -10.42 -24.09
CA GLY A 139 4.12 -9.36 -23.10
C GLY A 139 5.17 -9.66 -22.02
N GLY A 140 5.65 -10.90 -21.93
CA GLY A 140 6.47 -11.44 -20.84
C GLY A 140 5.69 -11.58 -19.52
N ARG A 141 4.95 -10.54 -19.15
CA ARG A 141 4.14 -10.48 -17.93
C ARG A 141 2.92 -9.59 -18.12
N VAL A 142 1.75 -10.09 -17.73
CA VAL A 142 0.47 -9.42 -17.96
C VAL A 142 -0.36 -9.42 -16.68
N SER A 143 -0.98 -8.29 -16.36
CA SER A 143 -1.87 -8.23 -15.19
C SER A 143 -3.14 -9.05 -15.42
N LEU A 144 -3.64 -9.72 -14.36
CA LEU A 144 -4.91 -10.44 -14.41
C LEU A 144 -6.05 -9.52 -14.86
N ARG A 145 -6.02 -8.25 -14.47
CA ARG A 145 -7.02 -7.24 -14.87
C ARG A 145 -7.05 -7.00 -16.39
N GLN A 146 -5.91 -7.06 -17.08
CA GLN A 146 -5.87 -6.96 -18.54
C GLN A 146 -6.54 -8.18 -19.19
N ILE A 147 -6.30 -9.38 -18.65
CA ILE A 147 -6.95 -10.62 -19.13
C ILE A 147 -8.46 -10.58 -18.85
N GLU A 148 -8.87 -10.12 -17.66
CA GLU A 148 -10.28 -9.94 -17.29
C GLU A 148 -11.01 -8.94 -18.19
N LYS A 149 -10.33 -7.87 -18.65
CA LYS A 149 -10.88 -6.92 -19.62
C LYS A 149 -11.12 -7.54 -21.00
N ALA A 150 -10.25 -8.46 -21.42
CA ALA A 150 -10.36 -9.11 -22.73
C ALA A 150 -11.40 -10.24 -22.77
N LEU A 151 -11.52 -11.03 -21.69
CA LEU A 151 -12.29 -12.28 -21.68
C LEU A 151 -13.46 -12.31 -20.68
N GLY A 152 -13.58 -11.28 -19.83
CA GLY A 152 -14.53 -11.23 -18.73
C GLY A 152 -14.00 -11.89 -17.44
N LYS A 153 -14.46 -11.37 -16.29
CA LYS A 153 -13.89 -11.69 -14.97
C LYS A 153 -13.90 -13.20 -14.64
N LYS A 154 -15.07 -13.85 -14.68
CA LYS A 154 -15.19 -15.27 -14.33
C LYS A 154 -14.36 -16.17 -15.25
N LYS A 155 -14.46 -15.96 -16.57
CA LYS A 155 -13.73 -16.76 -17.58
C LYS A 155 -12.22 -16.62 -17.43
N ALA A 156 -11.72 -15.39 -17.30
CA ALA A 156 -10.30 -15.12 -17.09
C ALA A 156 -9.76 -15.84 -15.85
N GLN A 157 -10.49 -15.81 -14.73
CA GLN A 157 -10.06 -16.51 -13.51
C GLN A 157 -10.00 -18.03 -13.69
N THR A 158 -10.98 -18.63 -14.36
CA THR A 158 -10.99 -20.06 -14.65
C THR A 158 -9.83 -20.46 -15.57
N ILE A 159 -9.66 -19.76 -16.69
CA ILE A 159 -8.60 -20.03 -17.68
C ILE A 159 -7.23 -19.92 -17.03
N VAL A 160 -6.96 -18.81 -16.31
CA VAL A 160 -5.68 -18.62 -15.63
C VAL A 160 -5.45 -19.70 -14.59
N SER A 161 -6.47 -20.10 -13.81
CA SER A 161 -6.32 -21.18 -12.83
C SER A 161 -5.96 -22.51 -13.49
N GLN A 162 -6.58 -22.83 -14.64
CA GLN A 162 -6.27 -24.05 -15.40
C GLN A 162 -4.86 -24.01 -15.99
N LEU A 163 -4.45 -22.89 -16.59
CA LEU A 163 -3.10 -22.72 -17.14
C LEU A 163 -2.02 -22.84 -16.05
N VAL A 164 -2.26 -22.25 -14.89
CA VAL A 164 -1.35 -22.38 -13.73
C VAL A 164 -1.30 -23.81 -13.23
N LYS A 165 -2.45 -24.50 -13.10
CA LYS A 165 -2.52 -25.90 -12.70
C LYS A 165 -1.78 -26.84 -13.67
N ARG A 166 -1.82 -26.53 -14.97
CA ARG A 166 -1.08 -27.26 -16.03
C ARG A 166 0.40 -26.88 -16.10
N GLY A 167 0.86 -25.92 -15.30
CA GLY A 167 2.25 -25.43 -15.33
C GLY A 167 2.60 -24.62 -16.58
N LEU A 168 1.60 -24.16 -17.33
CA LEU A 168 1.76 -23.35 -18.56
C LEU A 168 1.94 -21.85 -18.26
N ALA A 169 1.56 -21.42 -17.06
CA ALA A 169 1.68 -20.04 -16.61
C ALA A 169 1.99 -20.00 -15.12
N THR A 170 2.56 -18.91 -14.65
CA THR A 170 2.84 -18.69 -13.23
C THR A 170 2.15 -17.41 -12.75
N ARG A 171 1.59 -17.46 -11.55
CA ARG A 171 1.07 -16.28 -10.85
C ARG A 171 2.17 -15.65 -10.02
N SER A 172 2.25 -14.33 -10.11
CA SER A 172 3.05 -13.50 -9.23
C SER A 172 2.20 -12.34 -8.70
N TYR A 173 2.59 -11.81 -7.56
CA TYR A 173 1.85 -10.77 -6.85
C TYR A 173 2.75 -9.57 -6.63
N GLU A 174 2.25 -8.37 -6.92
CA GLU A 174 2.97 -7.12 -6.66
C GLU A 174 2.02 -6.08 -6.09
N LEU A 175 2.56 -5.10 -5.37
CA LEU A 175 1.76 -4.02 -4.82
C LEU A 175 1.49 -2.96 -5.87
N GLU A 176 0.25 -2.47 -5.93
CA GLU A 176 -0.11 -1.32 -6.76
C GLU A 176 0.83 -0.15 -6.48
N ARG A 177 1.27 0.60 -7.52
CA ARG A 177 2.07 1.81 -7.30
C ARG A 177 1.28 2.84 -6.49
N ILE A 178 1.99 3.62 -5.68
CA ILE A 178 1.41 4.74 -4.93
C ILE A 178 0.81 5.74 -5.94
N LYS A 179 -0.49 5.99 -5.84
CA LYS A 179 -1.23 6.90 -6.74
C LYS A 179 -1.38 8.32 -6.18
N VAL A 180 -1.10 8.50 -4.89
CA VAL A 180 -1.19 9.82 -4.26
C VAL A 180 -0.04 10.70 -4.77
N LYS A 181 -0.38 11.92 -5.17
CA LYS A 181 0.58 12.94 -5.57
C LYS A 181 0.86 13.82 -4.35
N PRO A 182 2.11 14.29 -4.16
CA PRO A 182 2.40 15.30 -3.15
C PRO A 182 1.49 16.51 -3.36
N LYS A 183 0.86 17.00 -2.27
CA LYS A 183 0.09 18.24 -2.31
C LYS A 183 1.08 19.38 -2.50
N LYS A 184 1.05 20.02 -3.67
CA LYS A 184 1.79 21.26 -3.90
C LYS A 184 0.97 22.42 -3.33
N VAL A 185 1.59 23.21 -2.47
CA VAL A 185 1.04 24.46 -1.95
C VAL A 185 1.92 25.60 -2.46
N PRO A 186 1.34 26.69 -2.98
CA PRO A 186 2.12 27.86 -3.33
C PRO A 186 2.77 28.40 -2.06
N TYR A 187 4.06 28.71 -2.15
CA TYR A 187 4.79 29.37 -1.07
C TYR A 187 5.57 30.54 -1.66
N LEU A 188 5.84 31.54 -0.83
CA LEU A 188 6.70 32.67 -1.13
C LEU A 188 7.95 32.56 -0.25
N ARG A 189 9.11 32.86 -0.83
CA ARG A 189 10.37 33.02 -0.10
C ARG A 189 11.10 34.21 -0.71
N LEU A 190 11.86 34.93 0.10
CA LEU A 190 12.87 35.83 -0.45
C LEU A 190 13.94 35.01 -1.18
N GLU A 191 14.23 35.46 -2.41
CA GLU A 191 15.38 34.97 -3.17
C GLU A 191 16.65 35.77 -2.85
N VAL A 192 16.47 36.97 -2.29
CA VAL A 192 17.55 37.87 -1.86
C VAL A 192 17.79 37.80 -0.35
N ALA A 193 18.91 38.36 0.10
CA ALA A 193 19.18 38.49 1.53
C ALA A 193 18.14 39.38 2.22
N ALA A 194 17.81 39.08 3.49
CA ALA A 194 16.85 39.85 4.28
C ALA A 194 17.19 41.35 4.32
N THR A 195 18.48 41.69 4.41
CA THR A 195 18.97 43.07 4.41
C THR A 195 18.66 43.82 3.10
N GLU A 196 18.71 43.13 1.96
CA GLU A 196 18.38 43.73 0.66
C GLU A 196 16.86 43.95 0.54
N ALA A 197 16.06 42.99 1.04
CA ALA A 197 14.61 43.11 1.08
C ALA A 197 14.14 44.27 1.98
N GLU A 198 14.79 44.46 3.14
CA GLU A 198 14.53 45.59 4.06
C GLU A 198 14.87 46.95 3.43
N GLN A 199 15.99 47.03 2.71
CA GLN A 199 16.37 48.25 1.99
C GLN A 199 15.37 48.62 0.90
N GLU A 200 14.90 47.64 0.11
CA GLU A 200 13.87 47.88 -0.90
C GLU A 200 12.51 48.19 -0.26
N ALA A 201 12.16 47.58 0.88
CA ALA A 201 10.96 47.93 1.64
C ALA A 201 10.97 49.42 2.06
N ALA A 202 12.10 49.92 2.58
CA ALA A 202 12.27 51.34 2.92
C ALA A 202 12.09 52.26 1.69
N ARG A 203 12.56 51.84 0.52
CA ARG A 203 12.35 52.56 -0.75
C ARG A 203 10.89 52.54 -1.20
N LEU A 204 10.20 51.42 -1.05
CA LEU A 204 8.79 51.25 -1.41
C LEU A 204 7.86 52.10 -0.53
N TYR A 205 8.18 52.26 0.76
CA TYR A 205 7.47 53.21 1.63
C TYR A 205 7.54 54.65 1.09
N LYS A 206 8.71 55.10 0.63
CA LYS A 206 8.90 56.44 0.05
C LYS A 206 8.13 56.64 -1.26
N LYS A 207 7.87 55.55 -2.01
CA LYS A 207 7.07 55.56 -3.25
C LYS A 207 5.57 55.37 -3.01
N GLY A 208 5.11 55.25 -1.76
CA GLY A 208 3.70 55.04 -1.41
C GLY A 208 3.20 53.60 -1.58
N ALA A 209 4.07 52.64 -1.90
CA ALA A 209 3.74 51.22 -2.10
C ALA A 209 3.74 50.45 -0.75
N LYS A 210 2.89 50.88 0.18
CA LYS A 210 2.89 50.39 1.58
C LYS A 210 2.68 48.88 1.70
N LYS A 211 1.78 48.29 0.91
CA LYS A 211 1.47 46.85 0.98
C LYS A 211 2.66 45.98 0.55
N GLN A 212 3.40 46.41 -0.45
CA GLN A 212 4.58 45.71 -0.94
C GLN A 212 5.75 45.80 0.05
N ALA A 213 5.94 46.97 0.69
CA ALA A 213 6.95 47.14 1.73
C ALA A 213 6.69 46.23 2.93
N VAL A 214 5.44 46.20 3.43
CA VAL A 214 5.03 45.32 4.53
C VAL A 214 5.23 43.84 4.19
N LEU A 215 4.94 43.44 2.94
CA LEU A 215 5.19 42.07 2.49
C LEU A 215 6.68 41.72 2.52
N LEU A 216 7.56 42.60 2.05
CA LEU A 216 9.01 42.36 2.08
C LEU A 216 9.56 42.29 3.50
N GLU A 217 9.12 43.17 4.40
CA GLU A 217 9.49 43.11 5.83
C GLU A 217 9.01 41.82 6.48
N PHE A 218 7.77 41.41 6.19
CA PHE A 218 7.23 40.16 6.68
C PHE A 218 8.07 38.96 6.20
N LEU A 219 8.41 38.91 4.91
CA LEU A 219 9.21 37.83 4.35
C LEU A 219 10.68 37.86 4.83
N ALA A 220 11.24 39.04 5.12
CA ALA A 220 12.61 39.21 5.66
C ALA A 220 12.78 38.62 7.06
N GLN A 221 11.68 38.55 7.83
CA GLN A 221 11.66 37.96 9.16
C GLN A 221 11.45 36.43 9.15
N GLN A 222 11.13 35.82 8.01
CA GLN A 222 10.91 34.38 7.91
C GLN A 222 12.20 33.64 7.55
N THR A 223 12.52 32.60 8.31
CA THR A 223 13.65 31.70 8.04
C THR A 223 13.34 30.60 7.02
N GLY A 224 12.08 30.51 6.57
CA GLY A 224 11.61 29.48 5.64
C GLY A 224 10.53 30.00 4.69
N PRO A 225 10.10 29.15 3.74
CA PRO A 225 8.99 29.46 2.84
C PRO A 225 7.67 29.71 3.59
N VAL A 226 6.87 30.66 3.12
CA VAL A 226 5.57 31.06 3.69
C VAL A 226 4.40 30.77 2.76
#